data_AF-A0A2D9S7N4-F1
#
_entry.id   AF-A0A2D9S7N4-F1
#
_cell.length_a   1.000
_cell.length_b   1.000
_cell.length_c   1.000
_cell.angle_alpha   90.00
_cell.angle_beta   90.00
_cell.angle_gamma   90.00
#
_symmetry.space_group_name_H-M   'P 1'
#
loop_
_entity.id
_entity.type
_entity.pdbx_description
1 polymer ?
#
loop_
_entity_poly.entity_id
_entity_poly.type
_entity_poly.pdbx_seq_one_letter_code
_entity_poly.pdbx_strand_id
1 'polypeptide(L)'
;MSKIKINQIESLSSNADLELTPNGTGTVEIKSDDTDGTLQLNSIGNSSKTKIKAAPSSAAQNYTLILPDNQIAQDKYLQVASVTGSGSTAVGQLQYATVTTPSINLDASELTTGSLDAARLPSPLPATSGLGLKHVSTTVVNSSVTSISVTGLDADSMYRILVRNWGYSGSSDRCKMTFIDQSGVKLNYSYSPIVYYDSVTWYSYRYNPGTYYLRQQQSDIQIDGDHYGNQHTALNFIADLSTGSTTNPTAAGIHVKATRNYNYDAYNAYTNAVIHGSGHKQVIGGFELASSIGYQLNQSNLECVVYKYMEA
;
A
#
# COMPACT_ATOMS: atom_id res chain seq x y z
N MET A 1 -49.10 57.04 -21.12
CA MET A 1 -48.54 55.94 -20.33
C MET A 1 -49.57 55.52 -19.30
N SER A 2 -50.20 54.37 -19.47
CA SER A 2 -51.13 53.83 -18.47
C SER A 2 -50.32 53.02 -17.48
N LYS A 3 -50.36 53.40 -16.19
CA LYS A 3 -49.85 52.57 -15.10
C LYS A 3 -51.05 51.89 -14.46
N ILE A 4 -51.08 50.56 -14.47
CA ILE A 4 -52.08 49.79 -13.73
C ILE A 4 -51.48 49.52 -12.35
N LYS A 5 -52.14 50.03 -11.30
CA LYS A 5 -51.77 49.75 -9.89
C LYS A 5 -52.86 48.89 -9.29
N ILE A 6 -52.57 47.61 -9.12
CA ILE A 6 -53.49 46.62 -8.55
C ILE A 6 -52.70 45.63 -7.72
N ASN A 7 -53.35 45.04 -6.72
CA ASN A 7 -52.72 44.08 -5.81
C ASN A 7 -52.78 42.65 -6.36
N GLN A 8 -53.68 42.38 -7.31
CA GLN A 8 -53.92 41.05 -7.86
C GLN A 8 -54.48 41.16 -9.29
N ILE A 9 -54.03 40.24 -10.14
CA ILE A 9 -54.63 39.91 -11.45
C ILE A 9 -55.06 38.45 -11.35
N GLU A 10 -56.30 38.14 -11.75
CA GLU A 10 -56.85 36.79 -11.66
C GLU A 10 -57.77 36.48 -12.86
N SER A 11 -57.68 35.26 -13.38
CA SER A 11 -58.58 34.70 -14.38
C SER A 11 -59.74 33.96 -13.68
N LEU A 12 -60.98 34.47 -13.80
CA LEU A 12 -62.13 33.97 -13.03
C LEU A 12 -63.09 33.07 -13.81
N SER A 13 -63.09 33.14 -15.14
CA SER A 13 -64.16 32.56 -15.98
C SER A 13 -63.77 31.25 -16.69
N SER A 14 -62.50 30.84 -16.61
CA SER A 14 -61.98 29.59 -17.16
C SER A 14 -60.60 29.30 -16.56
N ASN A 15 -60.07 28.09 -16.79
CA ASN A 15 -58.68 27.75 -16.50
C ASN A 15 -57.69 28.38 -17.51
N ALA A 16 -57.96 29.62 -17.92
CA ALA A 16 -57.12 30.34 -18.87
C ALA A 16 -55.83 30.82 -18.20
N ASP A 17 -54.75 30.83 -18.97
CA ASP A 17 -53.46 31.33 -18.52
C ASP A 17 -53.45 32.87 -18.43
N LEU A 18 -52.57 33.40 -17.58
CA LEU A 18 -52.21 34.82 -17.61
C LEU A 18 -51.01 35.01 -18.55
N GLU A 19 -51.25 35.57 -19.72
CA GLU A 19 -50.20 35.87 -20.70
C GLU A 19 -49.57 37.25 -20.46
N LEU A 20 -48.25 37.30 -20.27
CA LEU A 20 -47.47 38.53 -20.09
C LEU A 20 -46.42 38.64 -21.20
N THR A 21 -46.72 39.45 -22.21
CA THR A 21 -45.87 39.59 -23.40
C THR A 21 -45.25 40.99 -23.48
N PRO A 22 -43.94 41.16 -23.27
CA PRO A 22 -43.26 42.41 -23.50
C PRO A 22 -43.11 42.70 -25.01
N ASN A 23 -43.06 43.97 -25.40
CA ASN A 23 -42.83 44.37 -26.79
C ASN A 23 -41.33 44.43 -27.13
N GLY A 24 -40.94 43.97 -28.32
CA GLY A 24 -39.56 44.04 -28.81
C GLY A 24 -38.57 43.29 -27.93
N THR A 25 -37.52 43.97 -27.48
CA THR A 25 -36.50 43.44 -26.56
C THR A 25 -36.83 43.69 -25.08
N GLY A 26 -38.07 44.06 -24.77
CA GLY A 26 -38.52 44.28 -23.40
C GLY A 26 -38.52 42.98 -22.58
N THR A 27 -38.58 43.13 -21.26
CA THR A 27 -38.62 42.01 -20.31
C THR A 27 -39.79 42.17 -19.33
N VAL A 28 -40.22 41.06 -18.74
CA VAL A 28 -41.08 41.08 -17.56
C VAL A 28 -40.18 41.22 -16.34
N GLU A 29 -40.21 42.41 -15.72
CA GLU A 29 -39.37 42.71 -14.57
C GLU A 29 -40.13 42.47 -13.26
N ILE A 30 -39.53 41.69 -12.36
CA ILE A 30 -40.03 41.49 -10.99
C ILE A 30 -39.13 42.28 -10.04
N LYS A 31 -39.65 43.40 -9.52
CA LYS A 31 -38.94 44.26 -8.57
C LYS A 31 -39.72 44.43 -7.27
N SER A 32 -39.03 44.88 -6.23
CA SER A 32 -39.60 45.35 -4.98
C SER A 32 -38.97 46.71 -4.67
N ASP A 33 -39.72 47.60 -4.02
CA ASP A 33 -39.24 48.95 -3.71
C ASP A 33 -38.34 48.96 -2.45
N ASP A 34 -38.46 47.95 -1.57
CA ASP A 34 -37.76 47.88 -0.28
C ASP A 34 -36.71 46.77 -0.19
N THR A 35 -36.78 45.77 -1.06
CA THR A 35 -35.94 44.54 -1.02
C THR A 35 -35.64 44.03 -2.43
N ASP A 36 -34.74 43.04 -2.57
CA ASP A 36 -34.48 42.46 -3.90
C ASP A 36 -35.71 41.72 -4.45
N GLY A 37 -35.96 41.88 -5.75
CA GLY A 37 -37.05 41.27 -6.48
C GLY A 37 -37.16 39.77 -6.24
N THR A 38 -38.40 39.28 -6.10
CA THR A 38 -38.68 37.87 -5.80
C THR A 38 -39.91 37.42 -6.57
N LEU A 39 -39.77 36.36 -7.37
CA LEU A 39 -40.89 35.60 -7.91
C LEU A 39 -41.27 34.48 -6.94
N GLN A 40 -42.53 34.46 -6.48
CA GLN A 40 -43.03 33.43 -5.56
C GLN A 40 -44.00 32.50 -6.29
N LEU A 41 -43.80 31.19 -6.10
CA LEU A 41 -44.61 30.10 -6.62
C LEU A 41 -45.33 29.45 -5.44
N ASN A 42 -46.65 29.40 -5.47
CA ASN A 42 -47.47 28.85 -4.39
C ASN A 42 -48.06 27.51 -4.79
N SER A 43 -48.14 26.57 -3.84
CA SER A 43 -48.95 25.37 -4.00
C SER A 43 -50.45 25.69 -3.89
N ILE A 44 -51.29 24.71 -4.22
CA ILE A 44 -52.74 24.79 -3.99
C ILE A 44 -53.04 25.15 -2.53
N GLY A 45 -53.96 26.10 -2.33
CA GLY A 45 -54.33 26.62 -1.01
C GLY A 45 -53.25 27.48 -0.33
N ASN A 46 -52.17 27.83 -1.03
CA ASN A 46 -51.06 28.66 -0.52
C ASN A 46 -50.32 28.06 0.69
N SER A 47 -50.38 26.73 0.86
CA SER A 47 -49.79 26.02 2.00
C SER A 47 -48.26 25.90 1.93
N SER A 48 -47.68 25.86 0.74
CA SER A 48 -46.24 25.86 0.48
C SER A 48 -45.87 26.98 -0.50
N LYS A 49 -44.74 27.64 -0.27
CA LYS A 49 -44.27 28.80 -1.05
C LYS A 49 -42.80 28.63 -1.41
N THR A 50 -42.50 28.54 -2.70
CA THR A 50 -41.14 28.48 -3.24
C THR A 50 -40.79 29.80 -3.89
N LYS A 51 -39.54 30.26 -3.81
CA LYS A 51 -39.13 31.59 -4.29
C LYS A 51 -37.90 31.51 -5.19
N ILE A 52 -37.91 32.30 -6.26
CA ILE A 52 -36.71 32.68 -7.02
C ILE A 52 -36.45 34.14 -6.69
N LYS A 53 -35.27 34.42 -6.11
CA LYS A 53 -34.91 35.75 -5.61
C LYS A 53 -33.68 36.28 -6.35
N ALA A 54 -33.69 37.56 -6.69
CA ALA A 54 -32.53 38.24 -7.27
C ALA A 54 -31.34 38.26 -6.28
N ALA A 55 -30.12 38.35 -6.82
CA ALA A 55 -28.94 38.56 -5.99
C ALA A 55 -29.06 39.88 -5.20
N PRO A 56 -28.49 39.97 -3.98
CA PRO A 56 -28.53 41.20 -3.20
C PRO A 56 -27.84 42.34 -3.96
N SER A 57 -28.39 43.55 -3.89
CA SER A 57 -27.84 44.73 -4.57
C SER A 57 -26.36 45.00 -4.25
N SER A 58 -25.92 44.68 -3.03
CA SER A 58 -24.53 44.80 -2.58
C SER A 58 -23.55 43.88 -3.31
N ALA A 59 -24.02 42.80 -3.96
CA ALA A 59 -23.19 41.91 -4.75
C ALA A 59 -22.94 42.42 -6.18
N ALA A 60 -23.67 43.46 -6.62
CA ALA A 60 -23.55 44.07 -7.95
C ALA A 60 -23.63 43.07 -9.13
N GLN A 61 -24.40 41.98 -8.97
CA GLN A 61 -24.57 40.94 -9.97
C GLN A 61 -25.71 41.27 -10.93
N ASN A 62 -25.42 41.20 -12.23
CA ASN A 62 -26.33 41.46 -13.34
C ASN A 62 -26.23 40.35 -14.40
N TYR A 63 -25.94 39.11 -13.99
CA TYR A 63 -25.77 37.99 -14.90
C TYR A 63 -27.12 37.50 -15.42
N THR A 64 -27.11 36.83 -16.58
CA THR A 64 -28.27 36.16 -17.15
C THR A 64 -28.09 34.65 -17.05
N LEU A 65 -29.12 33.93 -16.58
CA LEU A 65 -29.19 32.47 -16.67
C LEU A 65 -30.17 32.10 -17.77
N ILE A 66 -29.70 31.40 -18.79
CA ILE A 66 -30.56 30.81 -19.81
C ILE A 66 -30.96 29.42 -19.33
N LEU A 67 -32.27 29.11 -19.35
CA LEU A 67 -32.77 27.79 -18.96
C LEU A 67 -32.23 26.69 -19.88
N PRO A 68 -32.17 25.43 -19.41
CA PRO A 68 -31.72 24.31 -20.23
C PRO A 68 -32.46 24.19 -21.56
N ASP A 69 -31.69 23.93 -22.62
CA ASP A 69 -32.17 23.61 -23.97
C ASP A 69 -32.13 22.09 -24.27
N ASN A 70 -31.71 21.29 -23.29
CA ASN A 70 -31.70 19.83 -23.35
C ASN A 70 -32.85 19.20 -22.54
N GLN A 71 -33.07 17.90 -22.72
CA GLN A 71 -34.20 17.18 -22.13
C GLN A 71 -34.07 17.05 -20.60
N ILE A 72 -35.16 17.36 -19.90
CA ILE A 72 -35.33 17.03 -18.49
C ILE A 72 -35.44 15.50 -18.33
N ALA A 73 -34.73 14.94 -17.35
CA ALA A 73 -34.77 13.51 -17.03
C ALA A 73 -34.53 13.29 -15.54
N GLN A 74 -34.85 12.07 -15.06
CA GLN A 74 -34.57 11.65 -13.69
C GLN A 74 -33.06 11.75 -13.37
N ASP A 75 -32.73 12.05 -12.11
CA ASP A 75 -31.36 12.14 -11.57
C ASP A 75 -30.45 13.16 -12.28
N LYS A 76 -31.06 14.19 -12.88
CA LYS A 76 -30.36 15.36 -13.43
C LYS A 76 -30.34 16.52 -12.44
N TYR A 77 -29.33 17.37 -12.56
CA TYR A 77 -29.25 18.66 -11.86
C TYR A 77 -29.00 19.80 -12.86
N LEU A 78 -29.25 21.04 -12.43
CA LEU A 78 -28.93 22.22 -13.24
C LEU A 78 -27.45 22.59 -13.09
N GLN A 79 -26.73 22.58 -14.21
CA GLN A 79 -25.32 22.98 -14.28
C GLN A 79 -25.17 24.16 -15.26
N VAL A 80 -24.25 25.09 -14.99
CA VAL A 80 -23.81 26.06 -16.02
C VAL A 80 -22.94 25.32 -17.04
N ALA A 81 -23.49 25.08 -18.22
CA ALA A 81 -22.86 24.38 -19.34
C ALA A 81 -21.76 25.20 -20.00
N SER A 82 -22.05 26.49 -20.21
CA SER A 82 -21.13 27.43 -20.82
C SER A 82 -21.40 28.84 -20.31
N VAL A 83 -20.39 29.69 -20.41
CA VAL A 83 -20.47 31.10 -20.06
C VAL A 83 -19.99 31.91 -21.26
N THR A 84 -20.77 32.91 -21.64
CA THR A 84 -20.36 33.95 -22.59
C THR A 84 -20.23 35.30 -21.88
N GLY A 85 -19.27 36.11 -22.32
CA GLY A 85 -18.87 37.32 -21.58
C GLY A 85 -18.02 37.00 -20.34
N SER A 86 -17.92 37.95 -19.41
CA SER A 86 -17.15 37.80 -18.16
C SER A 86 -17.71 38.69 -17.05
N GLY A 87 -17.34 38.38 -15.80
CA GLY A 87 -17.67 39.20 -14.64
C GLY A 87 -19.16 39.19 -14.27
N SER A 88 -19.63 40.28 -13.68
CA SER A 88 -20.97 40.40 -13.10
C SER A 88 -22.10 40.45 -14.13
N THR A 89 -21.80 40.58 -15.42
CA THR A 89 -22.78 40.65 -16.53
C THR A 89 -22.71 39.43 -17.44
N ALA A 90 -22.07 38.34 -16.99
CA ALA A 90 -21.91 37.13 -17.80
C ALA A 90 -23.27 36.46 -18.10
N VAL A 91 -23.34 35.75 -19.22
CA VAL A 91 -24.51 34.95 -19.60
C VAL A 91 -24.15 33.48 -19.46
N GLY A 92 -24.78 32.80 -18.49
CA GLY A 92 -24.62 31.39 -18.23
C GLY A 92 -25.72 30.57 -18.90
N GLN A 93 -25.35 29.67 -19.81
CA GLN A 93 -26.27 28.67 -20.35
C GLN A 93 -26.39 27.53 -19.35
N LEU A 94 -27.58 27.24 -18.84
CA LEU A 94 -27.82 26.07 -17.99
C LEU A 94 -28.03 24.81 -18.83
N GLN A 95 -27.78 23.64 -18.23
CA GLN A 95 -28.11 22.32 -18.78
C GLN A 95 -28.61 21.38 -17.68
N TYR A 96 -29.42 20.38 -18.05
CA TYR A 96 -29.67 19.20 -17.23
C TYR A 96 -28.48 18.23 -17.31
N ALA A 97 -27.58 18.30 -16.34
CA ALA A 97 -26.39 17.47 -16.25
C ALA A 97 -26.67 16.18 -15.46
N THR A 98 -26.02 15.08 -15.84
CA THR A 98 -25.95 13.88 -14.98
C THR A 98 -24.86 14.09 -13.95
N VAL A 99 -25.11 13.67 -12.72
CA VAL A 99 -24.01 13.40 -11.79
C VAL A 99 -23.27 12.20 -12.37
N THR A 100 -22.21 12.43 -13.15
CA THR A 100 -21.21 11.38 -13.34
C THR A 100 -20.80 11.01 -11.93
N THR A 101 -20.98 9.74 -11.55
CA THR A 101 -20.52 9.24 -10.26
C THR A 101 -19.19 9.90 -9.97
N PRO A 102 -19.04 10.71 -8.90
CA PRO A 102 -17.70 11.15 -8.54
C PRO A 102 -16.88 9.88 -8.50
N SER A 103 -15.71 9.88 -9.14
CA SER A 103 -14.77 8.79 -9.02
C SER A 103 -14.37 8.72 -7.53
N ILE A 104 -15.21 8.09 -6.71
CA ILE A 104 -14.86 7.46 -5.44
C ILE A 104 -14.41 6.03 -5.76
N ASN A 105 -14.04 5.75 -7.02
CA ASN A 105 -12.77 5.08 -7.17
C ASN A 105 -11.73 6.01 -6.57
N LEU A 106 -11.41 5.77 -5.29
CA LEU A 106 -10.02 5.83 -4.89
C LEU A 106 -9.32 4.79 -5.76
N ASP A 107 -9.08 5.14 -7.02
CA ASP A 107 -8.31 4.31 -7.91
C ASP A 107 -6.92 4.32 -7.31
N ALA A 108 -6.54 3.22 -6.69
CA ALA A 108 -5.22 3.11 -6.08
C ALA A 108 -4.10 3.30 -7.12
N SER A 109 -4.41 3.21 -8.42
CA SER A 109 -3.47 3.52 -9.50
C SER A 109 -3.27 5.03 -9.73
N GLU A 110 -4.19 5.89 -9.29
CA GLU A 110 -4.08 7.36 -9.33
C GLU A 110 -3.35 7.91 -8.07
N LEU A 111 -3.24 7.11 -6.99
CA LEU A 111 -2.42 7.42 -5.83
C LEU A 111 -0.95 7.08 -6.11
N THR A 112 -0.35 7.75 -7.09
CA THR A 112 1.08 7.60 -7.41
C THR A 112 1.97 8.41 -6.47
N THR A 113 1.45 9.51 -5.91
CA THR A 113 2.07 10.32 -4.86
C THR A 113 0.99 11.03 -4.03
N GLY A 114 1.27 11.27 -2.75
CA GLY A 114 0.38 11.99 -1.84
C GLY A 114 0.80 11.80 -0.39
N SER A 115 0.74 12.85 0.42
CA SER A 115 0.94 12.74 1.87
C SER A 115 -0.39 12.35 2.51
N LEU A 116 -0.42 11.23 3.22
CA LEU A 116 -1.43 11.03 4.27
C LEU A 116 -1.14 12.04 5.38
N ASP A 117 -2.17 12.70 5.90
CA ASP A 117 -2.02 13.56 7.07
C ASP A 117 -1.42 12.73 8.21
N ALA A 118 -0.28 13.17 8.73
CA ALA A 118 0.42 12.50 9.82
C ALA A 118 -0.43 12.41 11.09
N ALA A 119 -1.50 13.19 11.23
CA ALA A 119 -2.47 13.08 12.32
C ALA A 119 -3.42 11.87 12.18
N ARG A 120 -3.58 11.34 10.96
CA ARG A 120 -4.38 10.12 10.69
C ARG A 120 -3.57 8.83 10.80
N LEU A 121 -2.25 8.97 10.83
CA LEU A 121 -1.33 7.91 11.26
C LEU A 121 -1.03 8.15 12.74
N PRO A 122 -0.75 7.13 13.56
CA PRO A 122 -0.13 7.38 14.85
C PRO A 122 1.16 8.18 14.58
N SER A 123 1.36 9.30 15.27
CA SER A 123 2.57 10.11 15.19
C SER A 123 3.23 10.15 16.57
N PRO A 124 4.44 9.60 16.73
CA PRO A 124 5.19 8.94 15.67
C PRO A 124 4.51 7.68 15.15
N LEU A 125 4.69 7.38 13.86
CA LEU A 125 4.50 6.02 13.34
C LEU A 125 5.30 5.13 14.30
N PRO A 126 4.76 4.03 14.87
CA PRO A 126 5.45 3.28 15.93
C PRO A 126 6.78 2.69 15.42
N ALA A 127 7.81 3.51 15.46
CA ALA A 127 9.19 3.30 15.10
C ALA A 127 10.10 4.39 15.69
N THR A 128 9.56 5.49 16.24
CA THR A 128 10.40 6.56 16.85
C THR A 128 10.80 6.27 18.29
N SER A 129 10.54 5.07 18.81
CA SER A 129 11.15 4.59 20.03
C SER A 129 11.27 3.06 20.02
N GLY A 130 12.11 2.54 19.10
CA GLY A 130 12.66 1.19 19.18
C GLY A 130 11.84 0.09 18.51
N LEU A 131 12.52 -0.67 17.64
CA LEU A 131 12.15 -1.98 17.09
C LEU A 131 10.95 -2.03 16.11
N GLY A 132 10.83 -1.04 15.22
CA GLY A 132 10.01 -1.19 14.01
C GLY A 132 10.70 -2.09 12.98
N LEU A 133 10.05 -3.17 12.56
CA LEU A 133 10.48 -3.99 11.42
C LEU A 133 9.86 -3.43 10.14
N LYS A 134 10.67 -2.99 9.18
CA LYS A 134 10.23 -2.63 7.82
C LYS A 134 10.25 -3.87 6.94
N HIS A 135 9.12 -4.21 6.31
CA HIS A 135 9.07 -5.31 5.34
C HIS A 135 10.00 -5.02 4.15
N VAL A 136 10.79 -6.02 3.75
CA VAL A 136 11.73 -5.94 2.62
C VAL A 136 11.24 -6.83 1.48
N SER A 137 10.98 -8.11 1.78
CA SER A 137 10.57 -9.08 0.76
C SER A 137 9.84 -10.26 1.38
N THR A 138 8.91 -10.85 0.62
CA THR A 138 8.35 -12.18 0.88
C THR A 138 8.51 -13.03 -0.36
N THR A 139 9.16 -14.18 -0.22
CA THR A 139 9.24 -15.21 -1.27
C THR A 139 8.43 -16.42 -0.84
N VAL A 140 7.46 -16.81 -1.66
CA VAL A 140 6.69 -18.05 -1.49
C VAL A 140 7.02 -18.98 -2.65
N VAL A 141 7.42 -20.21 -2.33
CA VAL A 141 7.72 -21.21 -3.34
C VAL A 141 6.49 -22.06 -3.63
N ASN A 142 5.90 -21.83 -4.80
CA ASN A 142 4.73 -22.53 -5.32
C ASN A 142 5.06 -23.40 -6.55
N SER A 143 6.34 -23.51 -6.92
CA SER A 143 6.82 -24.25 -8.09
C SER A 143 8.21 -24.85 -7.81
N SER A 144 8.67 -25.77 -8.67
CA SER A 144 9.96 -26.44 -8.49
C SER A 144 11.15 -25.48 -8.60
N VAL A 145 11.72 -25.09 -7.47
CA VAL A 145 12.98 -24.31 -7.38
C VAL A 145 13.99 -25.06 -6.53
N THR A 146 15.28 -24.83 -6.76
CA THR A 146 16.39 -25.40 -5.95
C THR A 146 16.95 -24.43 -4.92
N SER A 147 16.63 -23.13 -5.05
CA SER A 147 17.03 -22.09 -4.11
C SER A 147 16.03 -20.93 -4.06
N ILE A 148 16.11 -20.14 -2.99
CA ILE A 148 15.52 -18.81 -2.81
C ILE A 148 16.69 -17.85 -2.63
N SER A 149 16.68 -16.68 -3.27
CA SER A 149 17.68 -15.64 -3.03
C SER A 149 17.03 -14.30 -2.69
N VAL A 150 17.68 -13.57 -1.80
CA VAL A 150 17.36 -12.18 -1.45
C VAL A 150 18.62 -11.37 -1.68
N THR A 151 18.52 -10.30 -2.46
CA THR A 151 19.63 -9.42 -2.84
C THR A 151 19.27 -7.97 -2.52
N GLY A 152 20.23 -7.04 -2.60
CA GLY A 152 19.99 -5.62 -2.36
C GLY A 152 19.82 -5.25 -0.89
N LEU A 153 20.42 -6.01 0.02
CA LEU A 153 20.52 -5.63 1.44
C LEU A 153 21.49 -4.46 1.58
N ASP A 154 21.12 -3.50 2.43
CA ASP A 154 21.92 -2.33 2.73
C ASP A 154 23.14 -2.71 3.58
N ALA A 155 24.25 -1.99 3.38
CA ALA A 155 25.38 -2.06 4.31
C ALA A 155 24.97 -1.57 5.71
N ASP A 156 25.74 -1.98 6.71
CA ASP A 156 25.65 -1.51 8.09
C ASP A 156 24.23 -1.58 8.65
N SER A 157 23.54 -2.70 8.38
CA SER A 157 22.13 -2.85 8.67
C SER A 157 21.84 -4.20 9.32
N MET A 158 20.77 -4.22 10.11
CA MET A 158 20.23 -5.42 10.72
C MET A 158 18.96 -5.86 10.00
N TYR A 159 18.82 -7.16 9.78
CA TYR A 159 17.65 -7.78 9.16
C TYR A 159 17.13 -8.95 9.98
N ARG A 160 15.82 -9.12 10.02
CA ARG A 160 15.14 -10.32 10.52
C ARG A 160 14.65 -11.17 9.36
N ILE A 161 15.07 -12.42 9.33
CA ILE A 161 14.69 -13.42 8.34
C ILE A 161 13.77 -14.42 9.05
N LEU A 162 12.61 -14.69 8.45
CA LEU A 162 11.66 -15.71 8.88
C LEU A 162 11.52 -16.73 7.75
N VAL A 163 11.85 -17.98 8.03
CA VAL A 163 11.61 -19.08 7.10
C VAL A 163 10.64 -20.06 7.71
N ARG A 164 9.60 -20.38 6.95
CA ARG A 164 8.56 -21.32 7.33
C ARG A 164 8.50 -22.43 6.33
N ASN A 165 8.29 -23.63 6.86
CA ASN A 165 8.04 -24.83 6.07
C ASN A 165 9.19 -25.17 5.09
N TRP A 166 10.44 -24.99 5.53
CA TRP A 166 11.61 -25.49 4.81
C TRP A 166 11.56 -27.01 4.68
N GLY A 167 11.53 -27.50 3.44
CA GLY A 167 11.59 -28.91 3.10
C GLY A 167 12.09 -29.10 1.67
N TYR A 168 12.28 -30.36 1.26
CA TYR A 168 12.81 -30.72 -0.05
C TYR A 168 12.25 -32.07 -0.54
N SER A 169 12.41 -32.38 -1.83
CA SER A 169 11.81 -33.55 -2.48
C SER A 169 12.58 -34.88 -2.30
N GLY A 170 13.82 -34.85 -1.81
CA GLY A 170 14.68 -36.02 -1.62
C GLY A 170 14.76 -36.54 -0.18
N SER A 171 15.53 -37.61 0.03
CA SER A 171 15.91 -38.12 1.35
C SER A 171 17.21 -37.45 1.85
N SER A 172 17.22 -37.03 3.12
CA SER A 172 18.39 -36.57 3.89
C SER A 172 19.24 -35.46 3.22
N ASP A 173 18.92 -34.22 3.55
CA ASP A 173 19.56 -32.99 3.05
C ASP A 173 19.41 -31.83 4.05
N ARG A 174 20.17 -30.75 3.84
CA ARG A 174 20.29 -29.62 4.77
C ARG A 174 19.95 -28.31 4.10
N CYS A 175 19.37 -27.38 4.86
CA CYS A 175 19.26 -26.00 4.41
C CYS A 175 20.65 -25.36 4.42
N LYS A 176 21.12 -24.89 3.26
CA LYS A 176 22.36 -24.14 3.11
C LYS A 176 22.04 -22.67 2.90
N MET A 177 22.65 -21.80 3.69
CA MET A 177 22.64 -20.35 3.45
C MET A 177 23.99 -19.88 2.89
N THR A 178 23.95 -19.32 1.67
CA THR A 178 25.09 -18.71 0.97
C THR A 178 24.93 -17.20 0.98
N PHE A 179 25.81 -16.45 1.61
CA PHE A 179 25.87 -14.99 1.54
C PHE A 179 26.44 -14.52 0.21
N ILE A 180 25.92 -13.39 -0.26
CA ILE A 180 26.38 -12.70 -1.46
C ILE A 180 26.74 -11.26 -1.11
N ASP A 181 27.73 -10.71 -1.79
CA ASP A 181 28.13 -9.32 -1.64
C ASP A 181 27.18 -8.38 -2.39
N GLN A 182 27.42 -7.08 -2.28
CA GLN A 182 26.62 -6.05 -2.98
C GLN A 182 26.68 -6.15 -4.51
N SER A 183 27.67 -6.86 -5.06
CA SER A 183 27.84 -7.12 -6.50
C SER A 183 27.26 -8.47 -6.94
N GLY A 184 26.70 -9.25 -6.00
CA GLY A 184 26.15 -10.59 -6.25
C GLY A 184 27.18 -11.72 -6.22
N VAL A 185 28.42 -11.45 -5.78
CA VAL A 185 29.46 -12.48 -5.64
C VAL A 185 29.26 -13.26 -4.35
N LYS A 186 29.33 -14.59 -4.41
CA LYS A 186 29.22 -15.45 -3.21
C LYS A 186 30.39 -15.18 -2.27
N LEU A 187 30.06 -14.81 -1.03
CA LEU A 187 31.01 -14.48 0.04
C LEU A 187 31.51 -15.71 0.76
N ASN A 188 30.65 -16.72 0.83
CA ASN A 188 30.96 -18.00 1.40
C ASN A 188 31.00 -19.09 0.33
N TYR A 189 31.97 -19.99 0.50
CA TYR A 189 32.20 -21.13 -0.35
C TYR A 189 32.49 -22.36 0.51
N SER A 190 31.82 -23.48 0.22
CA SER A 190 32.17 -24.81 0.73
C SER A 190 32.89 -25.61 -0.37
N TYR A 191 34.02 -26.23 -0.01
CA TYR A 191 34.88 -26.95 -0.96
C TYR A 191 34.42 -28.38 -1.26
N SER A 192 33.41 -28.89 -0.57
CA SER A 192 32.92 -30.26 -0.82
C SER A 192 31.40 -30.40 -0.72
N PRO A 193 30.73 -30.92 -1.76
CA PRO A 193 29.31 -31.27 -1.69
C PRO A 193 29.06 -32.55 -0.88
N ILE A 194 30.10 -33.30 -0.50
CA ILE A 194 30.01 -34.61 0.15
C ILE A 194 31.23 -34.81 1.08
N VAL A 195 31.20 -34.30 2.30
CA VAL A 195 31.92 -34.96 3.41
C VAL A 195 31.14 -34.78 4.70
N TYR A 196 30.91 -35.89 5.38
CA TYR A 196 30.19 -36.04 6.66
C TYR A 196 30.73 -35.20 7.83
N TYR A 197 31.75 -34.36 7.64
CA TYR A 197 32.52 -33.76 8.73
C TYR A 197 32.84 -32.26 8.59
N ASP A 198 32.40 -31.59 7.51
CA ASP A 198 32.66 -30.15 7.33
C ASP A 198 31.46 -29.27 7.71
N SER A 199 30.69 -29.74 8.70
CA SER A 199 29.52 -29.06 9.22
C SER A 199 29.82 -28.42 10.57
N VAL A 200 29.33 -27.20 10.78
CA VAL A 200 28.77 -26.85 12.09
C VAL A 200 27.56 -27.76 12.28
N THR A 201 27.82 -28.99 12.70
CA THR A 201 26.82 -30.04 12.89
C THR A 201 26.07 -29.76 14.19
N TRP A 202 24.76 -29.63 14.09
CA TRP A 202 23.89 -29.28 15.20
C TRP A 202 23.57 -30.50 16.07
N TYR A 203 24.56 -31.02 16.80
CA TYR A 203 24.31 -32.07 17.79
C TYR A 203 23.77 -31.46 19.08
N SER A 204 22.47 -31.63 19.32
CA SER A 204 21.93 -31.59 20.67
C SER A 204 22.33 -32.87 21.40
N TYR A 205 23.52 -32.92 21.99
CA TYR A 205 23.70 -33.68 23.21
C TYR A 205 23.70 -32.71 24.38
N ARG A 206 23.03 -33.12 25.46
CA ARG A 206 22.79 -32.40 26.73
C ARG A 206 24.07 -32.01 27.49
N TYR A 207 25.22 -31.96 26.83
CA TYR A 207 26.51 -31.52 27.35
C TYR A 207 27.03 -30.36 26.48
N ASN A 208 26.84 -29.16 27.02
CA ASN A 208 27.65 -27.95 26.87
C ASN A 208 28.39 -27.77 25.52
N PRO A 209 27.97 -26.86 24.63
CA PRO A 209 28.74 -26.52 23.43
C PRO A 209 29.98 -25.73 23.87
N GLY A 210 31.06 -26.46 24.14
CA GLY A 210 32.40 -25.89 24.21
C GLY A 210 32.67 -25.13 22.92
N THR A 211 33.15 -23.90 23.06
CA THR A 211 33.65 -23.02 22.01
C THR A 211 34.57 -23.77 21.05
N TYR A 212 34.04 -24.22 19.92
CA TYR A 212 34.84 -24.77 18.83
C TYR A 212 35.54 -23.63 18.10
N TYR A 213 36.74 -23.29 18.57
CA TYR A 213 37.72 -22.52 17.81
C TYR A 213 38.28 -23.40 16.70
N LEU A 214 37.64 -23.44 15.53
CA LEU A 214 38.18 -24.13 14.36
C LEU A 214 38.93 -23.15 13.47
N ARG A 215 40.26 -23.32 13.44
CA ARG A 215 41.23 -22.59 12.61
C ARG A 215 41.22 -23.02 11.13
N GLN A 216 40.08 -23.40 10.57
CA GLN A 216 39.92 -23.65 9.14
C GLN A 216 38.58 -23.07 8.69
N GLN A 217 38.67 -22.15 7.73
CA GLN A 217 37.61 -21.24 7.29
C GLN A 217 36.45 -22.03 6.67
N GLN A 218 35.36 -22.21 7.43
CA GLN A 218 34.13 -22.81 6.94
C GLN A 218 33.07 -21.72 6.83
N SER A 219 32.58 -21.51 5.62
CA SER A 219 31.90 -20.28 5.22
C SER A 219 30.38 -20.43 5.17
N ASP A 220 29.87 -21.67 5.07
CA ASP A 220 28.44 -21.93 4.88
C ASP A 220 27.72 -22.18 6.20
N ILE A 221 26.50 -21.64 6.32
CA ILE A 221 25.62 -21.96 7.44
C ILE A 221 24.69 -23.07 6.98
N GLN A 222 24.95 -24.27 7.48
CA GLN A 222 24.07 -25.40 7.31
C GLN A 222 23.12 -25.46 8.49
N ILE A 223 21.80 -25.46 8.25
CA ILE A 223 20.80 -25.74 9.27
C ILE A 223 20.33 -27.17 9.05
N ASP A 224 20.61 -28.03 10.04
CA ASP A 224 20.39 -29.46 9.88
C ASP A 224 18.90 -29.80 9.83
N GLY A 225 18.56 -30.66 8.88
CA GLY A 225 17.23 -31.20 8.65
C GLY A 225 17.32 -32.70 8.51
N ASP A 226 18.06 -33.39 9.41
CA ASP A 226 18.26 -34.83 9.34
C ASP A 226 16.93 -35.57 9.12
N HIS A 227 16.74 -36.08 7.90
CA HIS A 227 15.65 -36.96 7.53
C HIS A 227 16.11 -38.39 7.78
N TYR A 228 15.74 -38.96 8.91
CA TYR A 228 15.72 -40.41 9.06
C TYR A 228 14.27 -40.89 8.93
N GLY A 229 13.91 -41.37 7.73
CA GLY A 229 12.60 -42.02 7.45
C GLY A 229 11.53 -41.13 6.82
N ASN A 230 10.43 -41.77 6.38
CA ASN A 230 9.30 -41.22 5.59
C ASN A 230 8.35 -40.29 6.38
N GLN A 231 8.81 -39.58 7.41
CA GLN A 231 7.94 -38.75 8.25
C GLN A 231 8.35 -37.29 8.13
N HIS A 232 7.63 -36.61 7.24
CA HIS A 232 7.86 -35.24 6.82
C HIS A 232 7.51 -34.25 7.93
N THR A 233 8.51 -33.50 8.37
CA THR A 233 8.26 -32.27 9.11
C THR A 233 9.20 -31.19 8.64
N ALA A 234 8.62 -30.08 8.21
CA ALA A 234 9.37 -28.99 7.66
C ALA A 234 10.08 -28.18 8.75
N LEU A 235 11.27 -27.68 8.43
CA LEU A 235 12.10 -26.83 9.27
C LEU A 235 11.55 -25.39 9.25
N ASN A 236 11.48 -24.75 10.40
CA ASN A 236 11.17 -23.33 10.52
C ASN A 236 12.35 -22.65 11.20
N PHE A 237 12.73 -21.45 10.79
CA PHE A 237 13.75 -20.71 11.52
C PHE A 237 13.53 -19.20 11.49
N ILE A 238 14.04 -18.55 12.53
CA ILE A 238 14.14 -17.11 12.65
C ILE A 238 15.63 -16.80 12.72
N ALA A 239 16.08 -15.81 11.97
CA ALA A 239 17.45 -15.35 12.02
C ALA A 239 17.54 -13.83 12.06
N ASP A 240 18.49 -13.33 12.85
CA ASP A 240 18.85 -11.92 12.86
C ASP A 240 20.24 -11.79 12.21
N LEU A 241 20.30 -11.07 11.08
CA LEU A 241 21.47 -10.89 10.21
C LEU A 241 21.99 -9.46 10.31
N SER A 242 23.27 -9.29 10.64
CA SER A 242 24.02 -8.05 10.46
C SER A 242 24.80 -8.10 9.15
N THR A 243 24.67 -7.07 8.31
CA THR A 243 25.35 -7.05 7.01
C THR A 243 26.79 -6.55 7.06
N GLY A 244 27.18 -5.92 8.18
CA GLY A 244 28.47 -5.24 8.32
C GLY A 244 28.66 -4.11 7.30
N SER A 245 29.82 -3.46 7.35
CA SER A 245 30.14 -2.34 6.44
C SER A 245 31.54 -2.47 5.86
N THR A 246 31.90 -1.63 4.89
CA THR A 246 33.26 -1.61 4.33
C THR A 246 34.30 -1.19 5.39
N THR A 247 33.89 -0.36 6.35
CA THR A 247 34.72 0.11 7.48
C THR A 247 34.69 -0.85 8.67
N ASN A 248 33.57 -1.54 8.89
CA ASN A 248 33.41 -2.57 9.92
C ASN A 248 32.84 -3.89 9.35
N PRO A 249 33.64 -4.60 8.53
CA PRO A 249 33.23 -5.84 7.86
C PRO A 249 33.08 -7.01 8.85
N THR A 250 33.76 -6.92 9.99
CA THR A 250 33.70 -7.91 11.07
C THR A 250 32.40 -7.88 11.87
N ALA A 251 31.56 -6.86 11.66
CA ALA A 251 30.21 -6.83 12.21
C ALA A 251 29.25 -7.76 11.43
N ALA A 252 29.63 -8.21 10.22
CA ALA A 252 28.81 -9.13 9.45
C ALA A 252 28.69 -10.49 10.14
N GLY A 253 27.46 -10.90 10.40
CA GLY A 253 27.18 -12.13 11.13
C GLY A 253 25.70 -12.39 11.27
N ILE A 254 25.36 -13.58 11.73
CA ILE A 254 23.97 -14.00 11.85
C ILE A 254 23.77 -14.86 13.08
N HIS A 255 22.65 -14.64 13.75
CA HIS A 255 22.14 -15.46 14.84
C HIS A 255 20.89 -16.19 14.35
N VAL A 256 20.88 -17.51 14.41
CA VAL A 256 19.77 -18.34 13.93
C VAL A 256 19.16 -19.15 15.07
N LYS A 257 17.84 -19.12 15.17
CA LYS A 257 17.02 -20.03 15.96
C LYS A 257 16.15 -20.87 15.04
N ALA A 258 16.37 -22.18 15.03
CA ALA A 258 15.61 -23.11 14.22
C ALA A 258 14.73 -24.02 15.09
N THR A 259 13.54 -24.34 14.58
CA THR A 259 12.58 -25.25 15.19
C THR A 259 12.08 -26.29 14.19
N ARG A 260 11.96 -27.52 14.67
CA ARG A 260 11.34 -28.63 13.93
C ARG A 260 10.49 -29.45 14.88
N ASN A 261 9.30 -29.83 14.43
CA ASN A 261 8.51 -30.85 15.10
C ASN A 261 8.93 -32.20 14.54
N TYR A 262 9.16 -33.24 15.32
CA TYR A 262 9.41 -34.59 14.81
C TYR A 262 8.75 -35.56 15.77
N ASN A 263 7.78 -36.37 15.30
CA ASN A 263 7.12 -37.43 16.08
C ASN A 263 7.12 -37.21 17.60
N TYR A 264 6.33 -36.24 18.07
CA TYR A 264 6.13 -35.90 19.48
C TYR A 264 7.26 -35.11 20.20
N ASP A 265 8.37 -34.80 19.53
CA ASP A 265 9.46 -33.96 20.06
C ASP A 265 9.64 -32.64 19.29
N ALA A 266 9.98 -31.57 20.01
CA ALA A 266 10.35 -30.27 19.43
C ALA A 266 11.86 -30.06 19.57
N TYR A 267 12.56 -29.98 18.45
CA TYR A 267 13.99 -29.64 18.41
C TYR A 267 14.15 -28.13 18.29
N ASN A 268 14.91 -27.54 19.20
CA ASN A 268 15.31 -26.13 19.15
C ASN A 268 16.84 -26.06 19.01
N ALA A 269 17.32 -25.29 18.05
CA ALA A 269 18.75 -25.09 17.83
C ALA A 269 19.06 -23.58 17.78
N TYR A 270 20.16 -23.16 18.43
CA TYR A 270 20.69 -21.78 18.41
C TYR A 270 22.13 -21.75 17.91
N THR A 271 22.47 -20.89 16.93
CA THR A 271 23.87 -20.68 16.49
C THR A 271 24.15 -19.23 16.17
N ASN A 272 25.41 -18.84 16.34
CA ASN A 272 25.96 -17.59 15.87
C ASN A 272 27.09 -17.89 14.89
N ALA A 273 27.07 -17.27 13.72
CA ALA A 273 28.17 -17.33 12.77
C ALA A 273 28.64 -15.90 12.47
N VAL A 274 29.94 -15.67 12.64
CA VAL A 274 30.61 -14.48 12.10
C VAL A 274 31.07 -14.84 10.70
N ILE A 275 30.79 -13.98 9.72
CA ILE A 275 31.00 -14.32 8.30
C ILE A 275 32.31 -13.68 7.86
N HIS A 276 33.28 -14.54 7.52
CA HIS A 276 34.60 -14.13 7.05
C HIS A 276 34.79 -14.63 5.61
N GLY A 277 34.77 -13.72 4.62
CA GLY A 277 35.16 -14.04 3.25
C GLY A 277 36.67 -14.33 3.17
N SER A 278 37.08 -15.25 2.30
CA SER A 278 38.50 -15.53 2.05
C SER A 278 39.15 -14.32 1.34
N GLY A 279 39.87 -13.50 2.09
CA GLY A 279 40.70 -12.41 1.56
C GLY A 279 40.04 -11.04 1.46
N HIS A 280 38.71 -10.92 1.54
CA HIS A 280 38.04 -9.62 1.49
C HIS A 280 36.94 -9.48 2.54
N LYS A 281 37.19 -8.51 3.41
CA LYS A 281 36.25 -7.78 4.27
C LYS A 281 35.05 -7.23 3.46
N GLN A 282 34.05 -8.06 3.17
CA GLN A 282 32.96 -7.68 2.27
C GLN A 282 31.61 -7.62 2.99
N VAL A 283 30.84 -6.61 2.63
CA VAL A 283 29.47 -6.36 3.10
C VAL A 283 28.53 -7.39 2.51
N ILE A 284 27.64 -7.93 3.34
CA ILE A 284 26.58 -8.82 2.88
C ILE A 284 25.53 -7.99 2.14
N GLY A 285 25.46 -8.17 0.83
CA GLY A 285 24.41 -7.59 -0.03
C GLY A 285 23.19 -8.51 -0.18
N GLY A 286 23.24 -9.73 0.35
CA GLY A 286 22.14 -10.68 0.26
C GLY A 286 22.49 -12.08 0.73
N PHE A 287 21.57 -13.02 0.51
CA PHE A 287 21.77 -14.43 0.77
C PHE A 287 20.96 -15.32 -0.19
N GLU A 288 21.38 -16.56 -0.34
CA GLU A 288 20.72 -17.65 -1.05
C GLU A 288 20.48 -18.80 -0.06
N LEU A 289 19.24 -19.27 0.02
CA LEU A 289 18.87 -20.50 0.72
C LEU A 289 18.66 -21.60 -0.30
N ALA A 290 19.40 -22.68 -0.18
CA ALA A 290 19.35 -23.81 -1.11
C ALA A 290 19.36 -25.15 -0.39
N SER A 291 18.92 -26.18 -1.09
CA SER A 291 19.31 -27.55 -0.78
C SER A 291 20.84 -27.67 -0.84
N SER A 292 21.45 -28.43 0.08
CA SER A 292 22.90 -28.65 0.07
C SER A 292 23.31 -29.57 -1.07
N ILE A 293 22.46 -30.54 -1.41
CA ILE A 293 22.70 -31.57 -2.44
C ILE A 293 22.04 -31.18 -3.80
N GLY A 294 21.24 -30.13 -3.84
CA GLY A 294 20.57 -29.62 -5.05
C GLY A 294 19.17 -30.18 -5.31
N TYR A 295 18.52 -30.73 -4.28
CA TYR A 295 17.10 -31.11 -4.35
C TYR A 295 16.18 -29.91 -4.53
N GLN A 296 15.00 -30.18 -5.09
CA GLN A 296 13.95 -29.18 -5.20
C GLN A 296 13.36 -28.89 -3.82
N LEU A 297 13.10 -27.62 -3.55
CA LEU A 297 12.47 -27.16 -2.33
C LEU A 297 10.98 -27.55 -2.29
N ASN A 298 10.44 -27.70 -1.08
CA ASN A 298 9.05 -28.06 -0.84
C ASN A 298 8.11 -26.98 -1.42
N GLN A 299 7.22 -27.41 -2.30
CA GLN A 299 6.29 -26.54 -3.04
C GLN A 299 5.00 -26.25 -2.28
N SER A 300 4.82 -26.87 -1.10
CA SER A 300 3.63 -26.73 -0.28
C SER A 300 3.78 -25.60 0.74
N ASN A 301 3.77 -24.33 0.32
CA ASN A 301 3.83 -23.14 1.18
C ASN A 301 5.16 -22.92 1.94
N LEU A 302 6.31 -23.21 1.31
CA LEU A 302 7.58 -22.68 1.79
C LEU A 302 7.57 -21.15 1.67
N GLU A 303 7.84 -20.46 2.77
CA GLU A 303 7.84 -18.99 2.84
C GLU A 303 9.16 -18.48 3.43
N CYS A 304 9.78 -17.49 2.80
CA CYS A 304 10.89 -16.71 3.33
C CYS A 304 10.50 -15.23 3.37
N VAL A 305 10.44 -14.64 4.56
CA VAL A 305 10.14 -13.22 4.77
C VAL A 305 11.35 -12.53 5.35
N VAL A 306 11.68 -11.35 4.81
CA VAL A 306 12.77 -10.51 5.30
C VAL A 306 12.22 -9.16 5.73
N TYR A 307 12.64 -8.74 6.93
CA TYR A 307 12.39 -7.42 7.48
C TYR A 307 13.72 -6.72 7.77
N LYS A 308 13.79 -5.42 7.54
CA LYS A 308 14.88 -4.56 8.00
C LYS A 308 14.53 -4.01 9.38
N TYR A 309 15.46 -4.02 10.30
CA TYR A 309 15.32 -3.24 11.54
C TYR A 309 15.47 -1.76 11.20
N MET A 310 14.47 -0.98 11.57
CA MET A 310 14.56 0.47 11.49
C MET A 310 15.27 0.95 12.75
N GLU A 311 16.55 1.26 12.60
CA GLU A 311 17.31 1.99 13.61
C GLU A 311 16.85 3.47 13.62
N ALA A 312 16.85 4.07 14.80
CA ALA A 312 16.43 5.46 15.02
C ALA A 312 17.57 6.43 14.76
#